data_AF-A0A844MC93-F1
#
_entry.id   AF-A0A844MC93-F1
#
_cell.length_a   1.000
_cell.length_b   1.000
_cell.length_c   1.000
_cell.angle_alpha   90.00
_cell.angle_beta   90.00
_cell.angle_gamma   90.00
#
_symmetry.space_group_name_H-M   'P 1'
#
loop_
_entity.id
_entity.type
_entity.pdbx_description
1 polymer ?
#
loop_
_entity_poly.entity_id
_entity_poly.type
_entity_poly.pdbx_seq_one_letter_code
_entity_poly.pdbx_strand_id
1 'polypeptide(L)'
;MEQEHDGDKPALPAGQVGSDKQPDLSVVGNLWKEDEEDRDSTSLNANSVEYLSANEILAKIKRNPINKNGTAANEITATKQVSTSLPMCGVELIKKFEGCYLKAYPDPLTGGKPITIGWGSTRKRDGSPWYLGESISQQEADELLIYQLETSYLPDLMKIPCWSELNPNQQGALLSFGYNLGSKFYGASNFESMTRVIKNRDWANIRETFLKYRNPGSNVEQGLRRRREAEAELFLKPYS
;
A
#
# COMPACT_ATOMS: atom_id res chain seq x y z
N MET A 1 -28.06 -6.38 -63.63
CA MET A 1 -28.86 -7.07 -62.61
C MET A 1 -27.86 -7.85 -61.76
N GLU A 2 -27.35 -7.19 -60.71
CA GLU A 2 -27.70 -7.44 -59.28
C GLU A 2 -26.94 -8.69 -58.75
N GLN A 3 -25.83 -8.52 -58.00
CA GLN A 3 -25.65 -8.21 -56.57
C GLN A 3 -25.47 -9.45 -55.66
N GLU A 4 -24.29 -9.49 -55.01
CA GLU A 4 -23.84 -9.94 -53.66
C GLU A 4 -24.43 -11.17 -52.92
N HIS A 5 -23.53 -12.02 -52.38
CA HIS A 5 -23.25 -12.28 -50.94
C HIS A 5 -22.15 -13.36 -50.82
N ASP A 6 -20.95 -13.07 -50.30
CA ASP A 6 -20.46 -13.00 -48.91
C ASP A 6 -20.47 -14.33 -48.11
N GLY A 7 -19.35 -14.59 -47.44
CA GLY A 7 -19.07 -15.80 -46.68
C GLY A 7 -17.71 -15.74 -45.99
N ASP A 8 -17.41 -14.61 -45.34
CA ASP A 8 -16.23 -14.43 -44.51
C ASP A 8 -16.40 -15.03 -43.10
N LYS A 9 -15.25 -15.42 -42.55
CA LYS A 9 -14.98 -16.18 -41.33
C LYS A 9 -15.40 -15.39 -40.07
N PRO A 10 -15.93 -16.03 -39.01
CA PRO A 10 -16.24 -15.29 -37.78
C PRO A 10 -14.95 -14.95 -37.03
N ALA A 11 -14.59 -13.66 -37.09
CA ALA A 11 -13.61 -13.04 -36.21
C ALA A 11 -14.16 -12.95 -34.78
N LEU A 12 -13.34 -13.34 -33.80
CA LEU A 12 -13.61 -13.20 -32.37
C LEU A 12 -13.78 -11.70 -32.03
N PRO A 13 -14.82 -11.30 -31.28
CA PRO A 13 -15.03 -9.89 -30.97
C PRO A 13 -13.91 -9.38 -30.04
N ALA A 14 -13.26 -8.32 -30.47
CA ALA A 14 -12.38 -7.50 -29.65
C ALA A 14 -13.13 -7.06 -28.40
N GLY A 15 -12.68 -7.55 -27.24
CA GLY A 15 -13.23 -7.17 -25.95
C GLY A 15 -13.12 -5.66 -25.77
N GLN A 16 -14.26 -5.03 -25.54
CA GLN A 16 -14.37 -3.63 -25.15
C GLN A 16 -13.42 -3.38 -23.97
N VAL A 17 -12.40 -2.56 -24.22
CA VAL A 17 -11.53 -2.02 -23.19
C VAL A 17 -12.41 -1.12 -22.34
N GLY A 18 -12.89 -1.63 -21.21
CA GLY A 18 -13.46 -0.80 -20.16
C GLY A 18 -12.43 0.27 -19.82
N SER A 19 -12.78 1.53 -20.09
CA SER A 19 -11.95 2.66 -19.71
C SER A 19 -12.01 2.76 -18.19
N ASP A 20 -11.00 2.20 -17.50
CA ASP A 20 -10.78 2.50 -16.10
C ASP A 20 -10.74 4.03 -16.00
N LYS A 21 -11.76 4.66 -15.41
CA LYS A 21 -11.66 6.08 -15.08
C LYS A 21 -10.60 6.16 -14.01
N GLN A 22 -9.39 6.56 -14.40
CA GLN A 22 -8.30 6.69 -13.45
C GLN A 22 -8.79 7.57 -12.29
N PRO A 23 -8.59 7.14 -11.03
CA PRO A 23 -8.77 8.05 -9.92
C PRO A 23 -7.93 9.31 -10.18
N ASP A 24 -8.45 10.47 -9.82
CA ASP A 24 -7.65 11.68 -9.79
C ASP A 24 -6.57 11.50 -8.72
N LEU A 25 -5.35 11.13 -9.15
CA LEU A 25 -4.20 10.94 -8.26
C LEU A 25 -3.41 12.23 -8.06
N SER A 26 -3.89 13.38 -8.54
CA SER A 26 -3.29 14.68 -8.19
C SER A 26 -3.34 14.93 -6.68
N VAL A 27 -4.26 14.26 -5.97
CA VAL A 27 -4.45 14.34 -4.52
C VAL A 27 -3.47 13.43 -3.75
N VAL A 28 -2.81 12.48 -4.41
CA VAL A 28 -1.99 11.41 -3.76
C VAL A 28 -0.48 11.61 -3.95
N GLY A 29 -0.08 12.77 -4.44
CA GLY A 29 1.32 13.11 -4.59
C GLY A 29 1.41 14.60 -4.79
N ASN A 30 1.91 15.29 -3.77
CA ASN A 30 2.57 16.57 -3.97
C ASN A 30 3.71 16.62 -2.96
N LEU A 31 4.74 15.83 -3.25
CA LEU A 31 6.08 16.09 -2.76
C LEU A 31 7.15 15.44 -3.65
N TRP A 32 7.16 15.84 -4.91
CA TRP A 32 8.33 15.67 -5.77
C TRP A 32 8.58 17.03 -6.42
N LYS A 33 9.17 17.96 -5.66
CA LYS A 33 9.99 18.99 -6.28
C LYS A 33 11.38 18.39 -6.43
N GLU A 34 11.86 18.40 -7.66
CA GLU A 34 13.20 18.00 -8.05
C GLU A 34 14.22 18.84 -7.28
N ASP A 35 14.97 18.18 -6.39
CA ASP A 35 16.33 18.59 -6.04
C ASP A 35 17.24 17.45 -6.54
N GLU A 36 17.45 17.39 -7.86
CA GLU A 36 18.61 16.71 -8.43
C GLU A 36 19.81 17.66 -8.26
N GLU A 37 20.54 17.51 -7.16
CA GLU A 37 21.99 17.75 -7.11
C GLU A 37 22.54 17.22 -5.76
N ASP A 38 23.55 16.36 -5.88
CA ASP A 38 24.40 15.77 -4.82
C ASP A 38 23.75 14.94 -3.71
N ARG A 39 23.62 13.62 -3.95
CA ARG A 39 23.81 12.59 -2.91
C ARG A 39 24.58 11.39 -3.44
N ASP A 40 25.88 11.57 -3.63
CA ASP A 40 26.84 10.48 -3.42
C ASP A 40 27.41 10.58 -1.98
N SER A 41 27.72 9.44 -1.39
CA SER A 41 28.07 9.18 0.03
C SER A 41 26.89 9.31 1.02
N THR A 42 26.32 8.21 1.50
CA THR A 42 26.99 7.32 2.44
C THR A 42 26.52 5.88 2.22
N SER A 43 27.46 5.02 1.86
CA SER A 43 27.35 3.59 2.07
C SER A 43 27.32 3.32 3.58
N LEU A 44 26.13 3.38 4.18
CA LEU A 44 25.89 2.77 5.48
C LEU A 44 25.34 1.37 5.23
N ASN A 45 26.15 0.40 5.62
CA ASN A 45 25.88 -1.02 5.62
C ASN A 45 24.48 -1.29 6.19
N ALA A 46 23.52 -1.62 5.32
CA ALA A 46 22.12 -1.92 5.69
C ALA A 46 21.95 -3.30 6.35
N ASN A 47 23.03 -3.93 6.81
CA ASN A 47 23.02 -5.20 7.52
C ASN A 47 23.27 -4.98 9.00
N SER A 48 22.19 -4.68 9.76
CA SER A 48 21.96 -5.13 11.15
C SER A 48 20.98 -4.21 11.89
N VAL A 49 19.76 -4.02 11.36
CA VAL A 49 18.63 -3.59 12.19
C VAL A 49 17.70 -4.78 12.31
N GLU A 50 17.80 -5.52 13.41
CA GLU A 50 16.84 -6.58 13.74
C GLU A 50 15.51 -5.92 14.08
N TYR A 51 14.60 -5.90 13.10
CA TYR A 51 13.21 -5.56 13.34
C TYR A 51 12.55 -6.71 14.10
N LEU A 52 12.12 -6.44 15.32
CA LEU A 52 11.32 -7.37 16.11
C LEU A 52 10.01 -7.63 15.38
N SER A 53 9.64 -8.90 15.25
CA SER A 53 8.32 -9.29 14.77
C SER A 53 7.21 -8.71 15.66
N ALA A 54 6.03 -8.48 15.10
CA ALA A 54 4.86 -8.02 15.86
C ALA A 54 4.56 -8.93 17.07
N ASN A 55 4.84 -10.23 16.96
CA ASN A 55 4.73 -11.18 18.06
C ASN A 55 5.73 -10.93 19.19
N GLU A 56 6.96 -10.50 18.87
CA GLU A 56 7.96 -10.13 19.86
C GLU A 56 7.64 -8.79 20.54
N ILE A 57 7.06 -7.84 19.81
CA ILE A 57 6.56 -6.57 20.37
C ILE A 57 5.39 -6.85 21.32
N LEU A 58 4.42 -7.67 20.91
CA LEU A 58 3.28 -8.09 21.74
C LEU A 58 3.74 -8.88 22.98
N ALA A 59 4.74 -9.75 22.84
CA ALA A 59 5.33 -10.48 23.96
C ALA A 59 6.07 -9.56 24.95
N LYS A 60 6.69 -8.47 24.46
CA LYS A 60 7.31 -7.44 25.31
C LYS A 60 6.27 -6.60 26.06
N ILE A 61 5.15 -6.26 25.41
CA ILE A 61 4.02 -5.56 26.06
C ILE A 61 3.39 -6.43 27.16
N LYS A 62 3.20 -7.73 26.92
CA LYS A 62 2.67 -8.67 27.93
C LYS A 62 3.58 -8.87 29.15
N ARG A 63 4.88 -8.59 29.03
CA ARG A 63 5.86 -8.71 30.13
C ARG A 63 5.98 -7.46 31.01
N ASN A 64 5.32 -6.35 30.67
CA ASN A 64 5.31 -5.14 31.48
C ASN A 64 3.88 -4.64 31.74
N PRO A 65 3.14 -5.29 32.66
CA PRO A 65 1.77 -4.88 32.94
C PRO A 65 1.74 -3.60 33.77
N ILE A 66 1.20 -2.52 33.21
CA ILE A 66 0.63 -1.45 34.04
C ILE A 66 -0.60 -2.05 34.71
N ASN A 67 -0.48 -2.25 36.02
CA ASN A 67 -1.47 -2.85 36.89
C ASN A 67 -2.76 -2.00 36.96
N LYS A 68 -3.94 -2.63 36.79
CA LYS A 68 -5.21 -2.29 37.45
C LYS A 68 -6.26 -3.40 37.24
N ASN A 69 -6.33 -4.29 38.23
CA ASN A 69 -7.48 -4.99 38.82
C ASN A 69 -8.67 -5.46 37.93
N GLY A 70 -8.92 -6.79 37.92
CA GLY A 70 -10.27 -7.38 37.75
C GLY A 70 -10.36 -8.72 36.99
N THR A 71 -10.51 -9.82 37.74
CA THR A 71 -10.99 -11.20 37.40
C THR A 71 -12.12 -11.29 36.34
N ALA A 72 -12.38 -12.35 35.57
CA ALA A 72 -11.86 -13.72 35.40
C ALA A 72 -12.30 -14.26 34.00
N ALA A 73 -11.71 -15.41 33.60
CA ALA A 73 -11.84 -16.09 32.32
C ALA A 73 -13.24 -16.64 31.96
N ASN A 74 -13.56 -16.70 30.65
CA ASN A 74 -13.94 -17.96 29.99
C ASN A 74 -14.09 -17.84 28.46
N GLU A 75 -13.68 -18.92 27.79
CA GLU A 75 -14.02 -19.37 26.44
C GLU A 75 -13.73 -18.44 25.24
N ILE A 76 -12.60 -18.71 24.56
CA ILE A 76 -12.52 -18.49 23.12
C ILE A 76 -12.12 -19.81 22.47
N THR A 77 -13.13 -20.43 21.87
CA THR A 77 -13.10 -21.48 20.86
C THR A 77 -11.89 -21.33 19.94
N ALA A 78 -11.17 -22.43 19.73
CA ALA A 78 -10.03 -22.52 18.82
C ALA A 78 -10.45 -22.13 17.39
N THR A 79 -10.26 -20.86 17.04
CA THR A 79 -10.24 -20.39 15.66
C THR A 79 -8.83 -20.61 15.13
N LYS A 80 -8.75 -21.27 13.97
CA LYS A 80 -7.53 -21.52 13.21
C LYS A 80 -6.80 -20.17 13.01
N GLN A 81 -5.79 -19.92 13.83
CA GLN A 81 -4.95 -18.72 13.78
C GLN A 81 -4.19 -18.72 12.44
N VAL A 82 -4.72 -18.01 11.45
CA VAL A 82 -3.90 -17.55 10.33
C VAL A 82 -3.02 -16.46 10.92
N SER A 83 -1.77 -16.80 11.21
CA SER A 83 -0.76 -15.83 11.60
C SER A 83 -0.54 -14.90 10.41
N THR A 84 -1.29 -13.81 10.33
CA THR A 84 -1.13 -12.84 9.24
C THR A 84 0.11 -12.01 9.55
N SER A 85 1.28 -12.49 9.12
CA SER A 85 2.51 -11.71 9.20
C SER A 85 2.38 -10.55 8.22
N LEU A 86 2.55 -9.32 8.71
CA LEU A 86 2.67 -8.13 7.87
C LEU A 86 3.82 -8.33 6.85
N PRO A 87 3.61 -8.14 5.54
CA PRO A 87 4.67 -8.30 4.56
C PRO A 87 5.68 -7.15 4.64
N MET A 88 6.79 -7.37 5.35
CA MET A 88 7.78 -6.33 5.66
C MET A 88 8.41 -5.70 4.41
N CYS A 89 8.58 -6.46 3.32
CA CYS A 89 9.02 -5.91 2.04
C CYS A 89 8.07 -4.84 1.48
N GLY A 90 6.77 -4.93 1.77
CA GLY A 90 5.81 -3.88 1.47
C GLY A 90 5.97 -2.64 2.36
N VAL A 91 6.28 -2.84 3.65
CA VAL A 91 6.57 -1.73 4.58
C VAL A 91 7.80 -0.94 4.13
N GLU A 92 8.87 -1.63 3.75
CA GLU A 92 10.09 -1.03 3.22
C GLU A 92 9.82 -0.25 1.93
N LEU A 93 9.01 -0.84 1.03
CA LEU A 93 8.64 -0.18 -0.22
C LEU A 93 7.80 1.08 0.02
N ILE A 94 6.87 1.05 0.97
CA ILE A 94 6.11 2.24 1.39
C ILE A 94 7.08 3.31 1.88
N LYS A 95 7.96 3.00 2.84
CA LYS A 95 8.94 3.97 3.38
C LYS A 95 9.88 4.55 2.32
N LYS A 96 10.16 3.81 1.23
CA LYS A 96 10.96 4.32 0.11
C LYS A 96 10.25 5.45 -0.66
N PHE A 97 8.92 5.42 -0.74
CA PHE A 97 8.13 6.39 -1.50
C PHE A 97 7.41 7.43 -0.63
N GLU A 98 7.14 7.12 0.63
CA GLU A 98 6.58 8.06 1.60
C GLU A 98 7.70 8.86 2.25
N GLY A 99 7.56 10.20 2.33
CA GLY A 99 8.42 11.01 3.19
C GLY A 99 8.03 10.82 4.66
N CYS A 100 9.02 10.78 5.56
CA CYS A 100 8.77 10.76 7.01
C CYS A 100 8.95 12.14 7.65
N TYR A 101 7.86 12.69 8.19
CA TYR A 101 7.86 14.01 8.84
C TYR A 101 7.58 13.90 10.33
N LEU A 102 8.60 14.12 11.15
CA LEU A 102 8.50 13.98 12.62
C LEU A 102 7.75 15.12 13.31
N LYS A 103 7.42 16.20 12.58
CA LYS A 103 6.61 17.31 13.06
C LYS A 103 5.31 17.35 12.28
N ALA A 104 4.21 17.57 12.98
CA ALA A 104 2.90 17.71 12.38
C ALA A 104 2.87 18.88 11.40
N TYR A 105 2.41 18.63 10.17
CA TYR A 105 2.34 19.62 9.09
C TYR A 105 0.93 19.65 8.49
N PRO A 106 0.47 20.82 8.00
CA PRO A 106 -0.82 20.89 7.32
C PRO A 106 -0.76 20.10 6.02
N ASP A 107 -1.92 19.62 5.57
CA ASP A 107 -2.02 18.99 4.24
C ASP A 107 -1.46 19.97 3.18
N PRO A 108 -0.41 19.58 2.43
CA PRO A 108 0.22 20.44 1.43
C PRO A 108 -0.76 20.95 0.37
N LEU A 109 -1.84 20.21 0.10
CA LEU A 109 -2.82 20.58 -0.91
C LEU A 109 -3.81 21.64 -0.40
N THR A 110 -4.40 21.43 0.78
CA THR A 110 -5.38 22.35 1.34
C THR A 110 -4.76 23.49 2.16
N GLY A 111 -3.49 23.37 2.54
CA GLY A 111 -2.84 24.27 3.50
C GLY A 111 -3.44 24.20 4.90
N GLY A 112 -4.26 23.18 5.17
CA GLY A 112 -5.10 23.09 6.36
C GLY A 112 -5.23 21.66 6.87
N LYS A 113 -6.46 21.23 7.14
CA LYS A 113 -6.74 19.87 7.59
C LYS A 113 -6.91 18.92 6.39
N PRO A 114 -6.55 17.62 6.53
CA PRO A 114 -6.04 16.99 7.75
C PRO A 114 -4.57 17.34 8.04
N ILE A 115 -4.23 17.45 9.33
CA ILE A 115 -2.84 17.54 9.76
C ILE A 115 -2.21 16.16 9.61
N THR A 116 -1.02 16.12 9.02
CA THR A 116 -0.29 14.88 8.70
C THR A 116 1.02 14.82 9.49
N ILE A 117 1.46 13.61 9.86
CA ILE A 117 2.74 13.35 10.54
C ILE A 117 3.27 11.94 10.21
N GLY A 118 4.55 11.70 10.49
CA GLY A 118 5.21 10.42 10.27
C GLY A 118 5.24 10.07 8.79
N TRP A 119 4.95 8.81 8.47
CA TRP A 119 4.89 8.28 7.10
C TRP A 119 3.57 8.60 6.37
N GLY A 120 2.92 9.73 6.66
CA GLY A 120 1.66 10.13 6.02
C GLY A 120 0.39 9.89 6.85
N SER A 121 0.51 9.81 8.18
CA SER A 121 -0.64 9.57 9.06
C SER A 121 -1.43 10.84 9.37
N THR A 122 -2.76 10.79 9.22
CA THR A 122 -3.70 11.88 9.56
C THR A 122 -4.46 11.68 10.87
N ARG A 123 -4.21 10.56 11.56
CA ARG A 123 -4.88 10.13 12.79
C ARG A 123 -3.90 9.47 13.76
N LYS A 124 -4.08 9.73 15.05
CA LYS A 124 -3.38 9.04 16.13
C LYS A 124 -3.92 7.62 16.28
N ARG A 125 -3.26 6.78 17.10
CA ARG A 125 -3.70 5.38 17.33
C ARG A 125 -5.11 5.28 17.91
N ASP A 126 -5.52 6.25 18.72
CA ASP A 126 -6.86 6.36 19.30
C ASP A 126 -7.91 6.93 18.32
N GLY A 127 -7.52 7.23 17.08
CA GLY A 127 -8.39 7.81 16.06
C GLY A 127 -8.60 9.33 16.17
N SER A 128 -7.99 10.00 17.14
CA SER A 128 -8.03 11.46 17.24
C SER A 128 -7.16 12.13 16.16
N PRO A 129 -7.46 13.39 15.76
CA PRO A 129 -6.64 14.10 14.78
C PRO A 129 -5.31 14.57 15.39
N TRP A 130 -4.34 14.80 14.51
CA TRP A 130 -3.12 15.56 14.84
C TRP A 130 -3.40 17.06 14.88
N TYR A 131 -2.59 17.79 15.63
CA TYR A 131 -2.58 19.24 15.74
C TYR A 131 -1.19 19.79 15.41
N LEU A 132 -1.14 21.02 14.88
CA LEU A 132 0.12 21.70 14.62
C LEU A 132 0.90 21.91 15.92
N GLY A 133 2.22 21.77 15.84
CA GLY A 133 3.12 21.85 17.00
C GLY A 133 3.39 20.50 17.66
N GLU A 134 2.63 19.46 17.33
CA GLU A 134 2.93 18.09 17.78
C GLU A 134 4.15 17.51 17.03
N SER A 135 4.90 16.65 17.72
CA SER A 135 6.02 15.92 17.15
C SER A 135 6.07 14.49 17.68
N ILE A 136 6.64 13.59 16.88
CA ILE A 136 6.90 12.20 17.26
C ILE A 136 8.36 11.84 16.94
N SER A 137 8.89 10.85 17.64
CA SER A 137 10.17 10.22 17.31
C SER A 137 10.07 9.36 16.05
N GLN A 138 11.22 9.03 15.45
CA GLN A 138 11.26 8.10 14.32
C GLN A 138 10.67 6.73 14.68
N GLN A 139 10.92 6.25 15.90
CA GLN A 139 10.35 5.01 16.39
C GLN A 139 8.81 5.09 16.46
N GLU A 140 8.26 6.17 17.01
CA GLU A 140 6.80 6.36 17.07
C GLU A 140 6.18 6.47 15.67
N ALA A 141 6.87 7.11 14.71
CA ALA A 141 6.43 7.17 13.32
C ALA A 141 6.40 5.78 12.68
N ASP A 142 7.44 4.98 12.88
CA ASP A 142 7.54 3.62 12.40
C ASP A 142 6.46 2.72 13.00
N GLU A 143 6.28 2.76 14.32
CA GLU A 143 5.25 1.96 14.98
C GLU A 143 3.83 2.41 14.60
N LEU A 144 3.62 3.71 14.37
CA LEU A 144 2.33 4.22 13.88
C LEU A 144 2.02 3.69 12.48
N LEU A 145 3.01 3.67 11.58
CA LEU A 145 2.86 3.08 10.25
C LEU A 145 2.48 1.60 10.36
N ILE A 146 3.23 0.82 11.14
CA ILE A 146 2.94 -0.62 11.34
C ILE A 146 1.51 -0.82 11.85
N TYR A 147 1.12 -0.09 12.89
CA TYR A 147 -0.22 -0.15 13.44
C TYR A 147 -1.29 0.13 12.38
N GLN A 148 -1.14 1.21 11.60
CA GLN A 148 -2.10 1.55 10.55
C GLN A 148 -2.19 0.47 9.46
N LEU A 149 -1.05 -0.07 9.02
CA LEU A 149 -1.03 -1.13 8.03
C LEU A 149 -1.79 -2.36 8.54
N GLU A 150 -1.56 -2.76 9.79
CA GLU A 150 -2.22 -3.92 10.40
C GLU A 150 -3.72 -3.70 10.64
N THR A 151 -4.14 -2.51 11.09
CA THR A 151 -5.53 -2.27 11.51
C THR A 151 -6.44 -1.73 10.41
N SER A 152 -5.88 -1.11 9.37
CA SER A 152 -6.67 -0.34 8.39
C SER A 152 -6.43 -0.73 6.94
N TYR A 153 -5.24 -1.21 6.58
CA TYR A 153 -4.93 -1.60 5.20
C TYR A 153 -5.04 -3.11 4.98
N LEU A 154 -4.29 -3.88 5.76
CA LEU A 154 -4.23 -5.33 5.65
C LEU A 154 -5.60 -6.02 5.74
N PRO A 155 -6.53 -5.62 6.64
CA PRO A 155 -7.84 -6.26 6.73
C PRO A 155 -8.69 -6.13 5.46
N ASP A 156 -8.52 -5.06 4.68
CA ASP A 156 -9.21 -4.92 3.39
C ASP A 156 -8.53 -5.76 2.30
N LEU A 157 -7.20 -5.81 2.27
CA LEU A 157 -6.44 -6.60 1.31
C LEU A 157 -6.62 -8.11 1.51
N MET A 158 -6.75 -8.56 2.75
CA MET A 158 -7.04 -9.96 3.08
C MET A 158 -8.39 -10.45 2.54
N LYS A 159 -9.30 -9.54 2.14
CA LYS A 159 -10.57 -9.90 1.50
C LYS A 159 -10.41 -10.24 0.01
N ILE A 160 -9.24 -10.00 -0.58
CA ILE A 160 -8.93 -10.42 -1.95
C ILE A 160 -8.97 -11.96 -1.99
N PRO A 161 -9.80 -12.58 -2.85
CA PRO A 161 -10.04 -14.03 -2.81
C PRO A 161 -8.78 -14.92 -2.91
N CYS A 162 -7.74 -14.47 -3.61
CA CYS A 162 -6.48 -15.20 -3.74
C CYS A 162 -5.39 -14.75 -2.74
N TRP A 163 -5.69 -13.89 -1.76
CA TRP A 163 -4.69 -13.28 -0.88
C TRP A 163 -3.78 -14.30 -0.19
N SER A 164 -4.35 -15.39 0.33
CA SER A 164 -3.62 -16.45 1.03
C SER A 164 -2.70 -17.28 0.12
N GLU A 165 -2.88 -17.20 -1.20
CA GLU A 165 -2.03 -17.87 -2.19
C GLU A 165 -0.87 -16.98 -2.64
N LEU A 166 -0.95 -15.68 -2.39
CA LEU A 166 0.10 -14.74 -2.74
C LEU A 166 1.29 -14.92 -1.79
N ASN A 167 2.49 -14.91 -2.36
CA ASN A 167 3.71 -14.89 -1.54
C ASN A 167 3.91 -13.52 -0.87
N PRO A 168 4.78 -13.40 0.14
CA PRO A 168 5.02 -12.14 0.83
C PRO A 168 5.43 -10.96 -0.07
N ASN A 169 6.17 -11.18 -1.16
CA ASN A 169 6.52 -10.10 -2.09
C ASN A 169 5.27 -9.57 -2.82
N GLN A 170 4.41 -10.46 -3.29
CA GLN A 170 3.14 -10.11 -3.94
C GLN A 170 2.20 -9.37 -2.97
N GLN A 171 2.08 -9.88 -1.74
CA GLN A 171 1.31 -9.21 -0.68
C GLN A 171 1.89 -7.83 -0.36
N GLY A 172 3.21 -7.70 -0.26
CA GLY A 172 3.90 -6.45 0.00
C GLY A 172 3.71 -5.40 -1.11
N ALA A 173 3.76 -5.81 -2.37
CA ALA A 173 3.48 -4.93 -3.50
C ALA A 173 2.04 -4.40 -3.50
N LEU A 174 1.05 -5.27 -3.24
CA LEU A 174 -0.35 -4.85 -3.11
C LEU A 174 -0.60 -3.98 -1.87
N LEU A 175 0.16 -4.21 -0.78
CA LEU A 175 0.12 -3.36 0.41
C LEU A 175 0.63 -1.94 0.10
N SER A 176 1.76 -1.80 -0.60
CA SER A 176 2.27 -0.49 -1.03
C SER A 176 1.31 0.24 -1.97
N PHE A 177 0.73 -0.50 -2.92
CA PHE A 177 -0.25 0.03 -3.86
C PHE A 177 -1.51 0.51 -3.15
N GLY A 178 -2.05 -0.30 -2.23
CA GLY A 178 -3.19 0.04 -1.40
C GLY A 178 -2.91 1.17 -0.41
N TYR A 179 -1.67 1.31 0.07
CA TYR A 179 -1.28 2.45 0.92
C TYR A 179 -1.40 3.77 0.16
N ASN A 180 -0.91 3.78 -1.09
CA ASN A 180 -0.99 4.97 -1.93
C ASN A 180 -2.43 5.26 -2.35
N LEU A 181 -3.13 4.28 -2.90
CA LEU A 181 -4.37 4.52 -3.65
C LEU A 181 -5.64 4.23 -2.84
N GLY A 182 -5.49 3.76 -1.61
CA GLY A 182 -6.57 3.28 -0.75
C GLY A 182 -6.65 1.74 -0.71
N SER A 183 -6.83 1.21 0.50
CA SER A 183 -6.87 -0.24 0.78
C SER A 183 -8.02 -0.97 0.08
N LYS A 184 -9.09 -0.25 -0.28
CA LYS A 184 -10.33 -0.78 -0.88
C LYS A 184 -10.32 -0.78 -2.40
N PHE A 185 -9.14 -0.78 -3.03
CA PHE A 185 -9.04 -0.75 -4.48
C PHE A 185 -9.65 -2.01 -5.15
N TYR A 186 -9.57 -3.18 -4.50
CA TYR A 186 -10.05 -4.42 -5.11
C TYR A 186 -11.58 -4.42 -5.24
N GLY A 187 -12.08 -4.49 -6.47
CA GLY A 187 -13.52 -4.42 -6.79
C GLY A 187 -14.08 -3.00 -6.90
N ALA A 188 -13.28 -1.95 -6.70
CA ALA A 188 -13.71 -0.58 -6.93
C ALA A 188 -13.74 -0.23 -8.43
N SER A 189 -14.67 0.66 -8.81
CA SER A 189 -15.01 0.99 -10.21
C SER A 189 -13.98 1.84 -10.97
N ASN A 190 -12.82 2.05 -10.38
CA ASN A 190 -11.69 2.74 -10.98
C ASN A 190 -10.44 1.84 -10.97
N PHE A 191 -10.60 0.57 -10.57
CA PHE A 191 -9.56 -0.44 -10.43
C PHE A 191 -9.94 -1.76 -11.12
N GLU A 192 -10.79 -1.73 -12.14
CA GLU A 192 -11.27 -2.94 -12.82
C GLU A 192 -10.13 -3.73 -13.46
N SER A 193 -9.15 -3.08 -14.09
CA SER A 193 -8.00 -3.80 -14.67
C SER A 193 -7.15 -4.51 -13.60
N MET A 194 -6.82 -3.83 -12.51
CA MET A 194 -6.11 -4.43 -11.37
C MET A 194 -6.91 -5.59 -10.76
N THR A 195 -8.20 -5.37 -10.52
CA THR A 195 -9.12 -6.40 -9.99
C THR A 195 -9.15 -7.62 -10.91
N ARG A 196 -9.28 -7.42 -12.22
CA ARG A 196 -9.33 -8.49 -13.22
C ARG A 196 -8.03 -9.30 -13.24
N VAL A 197 -6.88 -8.63 -13.26
CA VAL A 197 -5.58 -9.29 -13.27
C VAL A 197 -5.37 -10.13 -12.00
N ILE A 198 -5.66 -9.57 -10.83
CA ILE A 198 -5.55 -10.29 -9.55
C ILE A 198 -6.51 -11.47 -9.52
N LYS A 199 -7.79 -11.26 -9.87
CA LYS A 199 -8.83 -12.30 -9.87
C LYS A 199 -8.45 -13.48 -10.77
N ASN A 200 -7.89 -13.20 -11.94
CA ASN A 200 -7.54 -14.21 -12.94
C ASN A 200 -6.12 -14.77 -12.79
N ARG A 201 -5.33 -14.29 -11.81
CA ARG A 201 -3.91 -14.64 -11.63
C ARG A 201 -3.09 -14.39 -12.90
N ASP A 202 -3.42 -13.33 -13.62
CA ASP A 202 -2.81 -12.98 -14.90
C ASP A 202 -1.51 -12.19 -14.69
N TRP A 203 -0.53 -12.84 -14.08
CA TRP A 203 0.73 -12.20 -13.71
C TRP A 203 1.54 -11.72 -14.92
N ALA A 204 1.26 -12.22 -16.12
CA ALA A 204 1.85 -11.70 -17.35
C ALA A 204 1.49 -10.21 -17.57
N ASN A 205 0.27 -9.81 -17.18
CA ASN A 205 -0.25 -8.45 -17.35
C ASN A 205 -0.11 -7.56 -16.10
N ILE A 206 0.45 -8.06 -14.98
CA ILE A 206 0.47 -7.30 -13.71
C ILE A 206 1.32 -6.04 -13.79
N ARG A 207 2.49 -6.09 -14.46
CA ARG A 207 3.38 -4.93 -14.58
C ARG A 207 2.73 -3.78 -15.34
N GLU A 208 2.17 -4.06 -16.51
CA GLU A 208 1.47 -3.06 -17.30
C GLU A 208 0.25 -2.53 -16.56
N THR A 209 -0.42 -3.37 -15.77
CA THR A 209 -1.57 -2.98 -14.98
C THR A 209 -1.20 -2.04 -13.84
N PHE A 210 -0.10 -2.26 -13.11
CA PHE A 210 0.41 -1.27 -12.14
C PHE A 210 0.68 0.09 -12.82
N LEU A 211 1.33 0.08 -13.99
CA LEU A 211 1.69 1.30 -14.72
C LEU A 211 0.49 2.14 -15.16
N LYS A 212 -0.71 1.55 -15.23
CA LYS A 212 -1.95 2.30 -15.49
C LYS A 212 -2.29 3.25 -14.35
N TYR A 213 -1.77 3.11 -13.14
CA TYR A 213 -2.13 3.96 -12.00
C TYR A 213 -1.04 5.00 -11.71
N ARG A 214 -0.67 5.76 -12.76
CA ARG A 214 0.38 6.79 -12.73
C ARG A 214 -0.07 8.22 -12.99
N ASN A 215 -1.36 8.44 -13.28
CA ASN A 215 -1.94 9.75 -13.59
C ASN A 215 -1.20 10.54 -14.71
N PRO A 216 -1.33 10.09 -15.98
CA PRO A 216 -0.65 10.71 -17.11
C PRO A 216 -0.94 12.21 -17.28
N GLY A 217 0.10 12.99 -17.58
CA GLY A 217 0.02 14.43 -17.80
C GLY A 217 -0.02 15.28 -16.51
N SER A 218 -0.02 14.66 -15.33
CA SER A 218 0.11 15.37 -14.06
C SER A 218 1.58 15.68 -13.72
N ASN A 219 1.80 16.67 -12.85
CA ASN A 219 3.12 17.01 -12.31
C ASN A 219 3.76 15.88 -11.47
N VAL A 220 2.98 14.85 -11.11
CA VAL A 220 3.45 13.71 -10.30
C VAL A 220 3.58 12.41 -11.07
N GLU A 221 3.30 12.42 -12.38
CA GLU A 221 3.33 11.23 -13.21
C GLU A 221 4.65 10.48 -13.10
N GLN A 222 5.78 11.18 -13.15
CA GLN A 222 7.09 10.54 -13.10
C GLN A 222 7.35 9.84 -11.76
N GLY A 223 6.97 10.48 -10.65
CA GLY A 223 7.08 9.88 -9.30
C GLY A 223 6.19 8.66 -9.15
N LEU A 224 4.93 8.76 -9.58
CA LEU A 224 4.00 7.62 -9.56
C LEU A 224 4.46 6.50 -10.48
N ARG A 225 5.00 6.80 -11.67
CA ARG A 225 5.57 5.80 -12.57
C ARG A 225 6.67 4.99 -11.88
N ARG A 226 7.66 5.65 -11.28
CA ARG A 226 8.75 4.97 -10.53
C ARG A 226 8.19 4.09 -9.40
N ARG A 227 7.15 4.55 -8.71
CA ARG A 227 6.46 3.76 -7.67
C ARG A 227 5.79 2.52 -8.23
N ARG A 228 5.02 2.66 -9.31
CA ARG A 228 4.33 1.54 -9.97
C ARG A 228 5.31 0.52 -10.55
N GLU A 229 6.45 0.97 -11.08
CA GLU A 229 7.53 0.07 -11.55
C GLU A 229 8.11 -0.74 -10.40
N ALA A 230 8.46 -0.11 -9.28
CA ALA A 230 9.00 -0.79 -8.11
C ALA A 230 8.00 -1.76 -7.45
N GLU A 231 6.71 -1.42 -7.41
CA GLU A 231 5.66 -2.31 -6.94
C GLU A 231 5.51 -3.54 -7.85
N ALA A 232 5.54 -3.35 -9.18
CA ALA A 232 5.51 -4.44 -10.14
C ALA A 232 6.76 -5.34 -10.04
N GLU A 233 7.93 -4.75 -9.86
CA GLU A 233 9.19 -5.47 -9.63
C GLU A 233 9.13 -6.32 -8.36
N LEU A 234 8.67 -5.75 -7.25
CA LEU A 234 8.47 -6.50 -6.02
C LEU A 234 7.48 -7.65 -6.25
N PHE A 235 6.34 -7.39 -6.88
CA PHE A 235 5.31 -8.41 -7.13
C PHE A 235 5.85 -9.60 -7.95
N LEU A 236 6.69 -9.32 -8.95
CA LEU A 236 7.25 -10.33 -9.86
C LEU A 236 8.57 -10.93 -9.36
N LYS A 237 9.13 -10.43 -8.26
CA LYS A 237 10.36 -10.96 -7.68
C LYS A 237 10.15 -12.41 -7.21
N PRO A 238 10.95 -13.37 -7.69
CA PRO A 238 10.87 -14.75 -7.23
C PRO A 238 10.90 -14.84 -5.69
N TYR A 239 10.04 -15.70 -5.15
CA TYR A 239 9.99 -16.00 -3.72
C TYR A 239 10.42 -17.45 -3.56
N SER A 240 11.62 -17.65 -3.03
CA SER A 240 12.27 -18.94 -2.79
C SER A 240 12.27 -19.26 -1.31
#